data_AF-A0A834GEL6-F1
#
_entry.id   AF-A0A834GEL6-F1
#
_cell.length_a   1.000
_cell.length_b   1.000
_cell.length_c   1.000
_cell.angle_alpha   90.00
_cell.angle_beta   90.00
_cell.angle_gamma   90.00
#
_symmetry.space_group_name_H-M   'P 1'
#
loop_
_entity.id
_entity.type
_entity.pdbx_description
1 polymer ?
#
loop_
_entity_poly.entity_id
_entity_poly.type
_entity_poly.pdbx_seq_one_letter_code
_entity_poly.pdbx_strand_id
1 'polypeptide(L)'
;MYLCESEIVELEKTVEPTWPKLVEPLEKVVDRLVVVWGAVNHLKAVKDTPELRSAIEEVQPEKVELELKLGQSKPLYNAFKAIRESSDWEALSDAHKRIVEGSCDKGHPPQLKEAILNGVSLEDDERVRFNKIQQVAALIHVDVSCLLLHLFMKLLYNDEVAHVIYHNTHFASAWSVCHRFIRRLKHELFAICDLRCDVFETFSENRDGNGCV
;
A
#
# COMPACT_ATOMS: atom_id res chain seq x y z
N MET A 1 -3.65 13.15 -6.35
CA MET A 1 -4.62 12.31 -7.08
C MET A 1 -5.09 12.99 -8.36
N TYR A 2 -5.69 14.18 -8.27
CA TYR A 2 -6.27 14.93 -9.39
C TYR A 2 -5.40 15.07 -10.67
N LEU A 3 -4.11 15.41 -10.52
CA LEU A 3 -3.20 15.54 -11.66
C LEU A 3 -3.07 14.23 -12.44
N CYS A 4 -2.86 13.11 -11.75
CA CYS A 4 -2.76 11.80 -12.40
C CYS A 4 -4.07 11.42 -13.10
N GLU A 5 -5.22 11.71 -12.49
CA GLU A 5 -6.53 11.44 -13.10
C GLU A 5 -6.71 12.24 -14.40
N SER A 6 -6.38 13.54 -14.39
CA SER A 6 -6.47 14.37 -15.59
C SER A 6 -5.57 13.88 -16.73
N GLU A 7 -4.35 13.46 -16.42
CA GLU A 7 -3.42 12.94 -17.43
C GLU A 7 -3.88 11.59 -18.00
N ILE A 8 -4.50 10.72 -17.20
CA ILE A 8 -5.09 9.46 -17.66
C ILE A 8 -6.26 9.73 -18.60
N VAL A 9 -7.16 10.65 -18.23
CA VAL A 9 -8.32 11.02 -19.07
C VAL A 9 -7.88 11.60 -20.42
N GLU A 10 -6.83 12.42 -20.43
CA GLU A 10 -6.28 12.93 -21.69
C GLU A 10 -5.62 11.82 -22.51
N LEU A 11 -4.85 10.92 -21.87
CA LEU A 11 -4.24 9.78 -22.54
C LEU A 11 -5.30 8.87 -23.18
N GLU A 12 -6.42 8.61 -22.52
CA GLU A 12 -7.53 7.80 -23.05
C GLU A 12 -8.13 8.40 -24.33
N LYS A 13 -8.14 9.72 -24.47
CA LYS A 13 -8.69 10.41 -25.65
C LYS A 13 -7.74 10.37 -26.84
N THR A 14 -6.43 10.42 -26.58
CA THR A 14 -5.39 10.51 -27.62
C THR A 14 -4.61 9.22 -27.80
N VAL A 15 -5.13 8.10 -27.29
CA VAL A 15 -4.41 6.83 -27.27
C VAL A 15 -4.17 6.31 -28.69
N GLU A 16 -2.91 5.98 -28.98
CA GLU A 16 -2.51 5.28 -30.20
C GLU A 16 -1.77 3.99 -29.80
N PRO A 17 -1.93 2.88 -30.53
CA PRO A 17 -1.32 1.59 -30.19
C PRO A 17 0.17 1.55 -30.59
N THR A 18 0.95 2.52 -30.10
CA THR A 18 2.39 2.61 -30.30
C THR A 18 3.08 2.86 -28.97
N TRP A 19 4.31 2.37 -28.82
CA TRP A 19 5.07 2.48 -27.58
C TRP A 19 5.18 3.93 -27.06
N PRO A 20 5.57 4.93 -27.88
CA PRO A 20 5.77 6.30 -27.40
C PRO A 20 4.48 7.05 -27.08
N LYS A 21 3.33 6.58 -27.58
CA LYS A 21 2.02 7.23 -27.41
C LYS A 21 1.12 6.54 -26.40
N LEU A 22 1.44 5.32 -26.01
CA LEU A 22 0.72 4.56 -24.98
C LEU A 22 1.57 4.29 -23.75
N VAL A 23 2.68 3.59 -23.91
CA VAL A 23 3.43 3.01 -22.77
C VAL A 23 4.21 4.09 -22.04
N GLU A 24 4.99 4.89 -22.75
CA GLU A 24 5.80 5.96 -22.15
C GLU A 24 4.97 7.01 -21.37
N PRO A 25 3.86 7.56 -21.90
CA PRO A 25 3.05 8.49 -21.12
C PRO A 25 2.37 7.80 -19.94
N LEU A 26 1.88 6.56 -20.12
CA LEU A 26 1.25 5.81 -19.04
C LEU A 26 2.21 5.54 -17.88
N GLU A 27 3.42 5.05 -18.18
CA GLU A 27 4.48 4.78 -17.22
C GLU A 27 4.82 6.01 -16.40
N LYS A 28 4.92 7.20 -17.03
CA LYS A 28 5.17 8.47 -16.30
C LYS A 28 4.09 8.78 -15.27
N VAL A 29 2.81 8.55 -15.60
CA VAL A 29 1.71 8.80 -14.65
C VAL A 29 1.77 7.80 -13.49
N VAL A 30 1.95 6.52 -13.82
CA VAL A 30 1.97 5.41 -12.85
C VAL A 30 3.17 5.52 -11.92
N ASP A 31 4.36 5.76 -12.46
CA ASP A 31 5.60 5.88 -11.68
C ASP A 31 5.49 6.98 -10.61
N ARG A 32 4.95 8.14 -10.98
CA ARG A 32 4.71 9.23 -10.02
C ARG A 32 3.78 8.81 -8.88
N LEU A 33 2.73 8.04 -9.16
CA LEU A 33 1.84 7.51 -8.13
C LEU A 33 2.57 6.51 -7.23
N VAL A 34 3.34 5.59 -7.83
CA VAL A 34 4.12 4.56 -7.13
C VAL A 34 5.15 5.19 -6.19
N VAL A 35 5.91 6.17 -6.65
CA VAL A 35 6.94 6.85 -5.85
C VAL A 35 6.33 7.57 -4.65
N VAL A 36 5.27 8.37 -4.88
CA VAL A 36 4.62 9.14 -3.82
C VAL A 36 3.98 8.21 -2.79
N TRP A 37 3.21 7.22 -3.25
CA TRP A 37 2.53 6.30 -2.35
C TRP A 37 3.51 5.35 -1.65
N GLY A 38 4.63 5.01 -2.29
CA GLY A 38 5.74 4.29 -1.69
C GLY A 38 6.34 5.05 -0.50
N ALA A 39 6.55 6.36 -0.62
CA ALA A 39 7.02 7.19 0.49
C ALA A 39 6.02 7.25 1.64
N VAL A 40 4.72 7.39 1.35
CA VAL A 40 3.64 7.38 2.36
C VAL A 40 3.62 6.03 3.11
N ASN A 41 3.64 4.91 2.38
CA ASN A 41 3.68 3.58 2.99
C ASN A 41 4.95 3.34 3.81
N HIS A 42 6.09 3.83 3.34
CA HIS A 42 7.35 3.74 4.07
C HIS A 42 7.25 4.51 5.39
N LEU A 43 6.77 5.75 5.37
CA LEU A 43 6.55 6.56 6.57
C LEU A 43 5.57 5.89 7.54
N LYS A 44 4.46 5.33 7.03
CA LYS A 44 3.53 4.53 7.85
C LYS A 44 4.25 3.36 8.54
N ALA A 45 5.16 2.69 7.85
CA ALA A 45 5.86 1.52 8.40
C ALA A 45 6.92 1.87 9.46
N VAL A 46 7.62 2.99 9.31
CA VAL A 46 8.77 3.34 10.19
C VAL A 46 8.47 4.44 11.20
N LYS A 47 7.40 5.22 10.99
CA LYS A 47 7.02 6.38 11.80
C LYS A 47 5.49 6.54 11.84
N ASP A 48 4.81 5.49 12.28
CA ASP A 48 3.35 5.48 12.43
C ASP A 48 2.88 6.48 13.51
N THR A 49 1.91 7.33 13.18
CA THR A 49 1.22 8.23 14.12
C THR A 49 -0.30 8.20 13.86
N PRO A 50 -1.14 8.53 14.86
CA PRO A 50 -2.59 8.62 14.65
C PRO A 50 -2.99 9.56 13.51
N GLU A 51 -2.32 10.71 13.40
CA GLU A 51 -2.60 11.73 12.37
C GLU A 51 -2.25 11.20 10.98
N LEU A 52 -1.13 10.48 10.84
CA LEU A 52 -0.74 9.85 9.59
C LEU A 52 -1.72 8.75 9.18
N ARG A 53 -2.22 7.95 10.13
CA ARG A 53 -3.25 6.94 9.84
C ARG A 53 -4.53 7.56 9.33
N SER A 54 -5.06 8.56 10.03
CA SER A 54 -6.28 9.26 9.62
C SER A 54 -6.14 9.89 8.24
N ALA A 55 -4.99 10.53 7.96
CA ALA A 55 -4.73 11.10 6.63
C ALA A 55 -4.66 10.02 5.54
N ILE A 56 -4.06 8.86 5.82
CA ILE A 56 -4.02 7.73 4.87
C ILE A 56 -5.42 7.15 4.65
N GLU A 57 -6.19 6.92 5.71
CA GLU A 57 -7.56 6.42 5.65
C GLU A 57 -8.48 7.35 4.85
N GLU A 58 -8.31 8.67 4.96
CA GLU A 58 -9.09 9.67 4.21
C GLU A 58 -8.82 9.60 2.70
N VAL A 59 -7.57 9.44 2.27
CA VAL A 59 -7.19 9.50 0.85
C VAL A 59 -7.11 8.12 0.18
N GLN A 60 -7.09 7.02 0.96
CA GLN A 60 -7.04 5.66 0.45
C GLN A 60 -8.18 5.34 -0.54
N PRO A 61 -9.43 5.79 -0.32
CA PRO A 61 -10.51 5.52 -1.26
C PRO A 61 -10.30 6.15 -2.64
N GLU A 62 -9.83 7.39 -2.69
CA GLU A 62 -9.52 8.09 -3.95
C GLU A 62 -8.38 7.38 -4.71
N LYS A 63 -7.38 6.91 -3.96
CA LYS A 63 -6.25 6.16 -4.51
C LYS A 63 -6.69 4.85 -5.16
N VAL A 64 -7.54 4.08 -4.47
CA VAL A 64 -8.09 2.83 -4.99
C VAL A 64 -9.02 3.09 -6.18
N GLU A 65 -9.83 4.15 -6.14
CA GLU A 65 -10.69 4.52 -7.26
C GLU A 65 -9.88 4.84 -8.52
N LEU A 66 -8.79 5.60 -8.38
CA LEU A 66 -7.89 5.91 -9.50
C LEU A 66 -7.23 4.65 -10.08
N GLU A 67 -6.73 3.75 -9.22
CA GLU A 67 -6.12 2.48 -9.64
C GLU A 67 -7.13 1.60 -10.39
N LEU A 68 -8.38 1.53 -9.92
CA LEU A 68 -9.45 0.78 -10.58
C LEU A 68 -9.85 1.41 -11.92
N LYS A 69 -10.04 2.73 -11.97
CA LYS A 69 -10.32 3.46 -13.22
C LYS A 69 -9.26 3.15 -14.27
N LEU A 70 -7.99 3.22 -13.88
CA LEU A 70 -6.88 2.93 -14.78
C LEU A 70 -6.87 1.47 -15.23
N GLY A 71 -6.97 0.53 -14.28
CA GLY A 71 -6.96 -0.91 -14.56
C GLY A 71 -8.16 -1.40 -15.37
N GLN A 72 -9.29 -0.69 -15.31
CA GLN A 72 -10.53 -1.02 -16.03
C GLN A 72 -10.73 -0.16 -17.30
N SER A 73 -9.74 0.62 -17.70
CA SER A 73 -9.81 1.47 -18.89
C SER A 73 -9.85 0.62 -20.17
N LYS A 74 -11.04 0.54 -20.80
CA LYS A 74 -11.24 -0.16 -22.08
C LYS A 74 -10.39 0.43 -23.22
N PRO A 75 -10.27 1.77 -23.38
CA PRO A 75 -9.39 2.36 -24.40
C PRO A 75 -7.94 1.90 -24.28
N LEU A 76 -7.37 1.96 -23.07
CA LEU A 76 -5.99 1.54 -22.83
C LEU A 76 -5.82 0.03 -23.05
N TYR A 77 -6.74 -0.79 -22.54
CA TYR A 77 -6.73 -2.23 -22.77
C TYR A 77 -6.75 -2.60 -24.26
N ASN A 78 -7.62 -1.96 -25.04
CA ASN A 78 -7.71 -2.19 -26.48
C ASN A 78 -6.43 -1.75 -27.21
N ALA A 79 -5.80 -0.64 -26.80
CA ALA A 79 -4.55 -0.19 -27.38
C ALA A 79 -3.40 -1.18 -27.10
N PHE A 80 -3.30 -1.72 -25.88
CA PHE A 80 -2.34 -2.79 -25.54
C PHE A 80 -2.60 -4.06 -26.35
N LYS A 81 -3.88 -4.42 -26.53
CA LYS A 81 -4.26 -5.58 -27.34
C LYS A 81 -3.86 -5.39 -28.80
N ALA A 82 -4.05 -4.19 -29.35
CA ALA A 82 -3.63 -3.86 -30.71
C ALA A 82 -2.10 -3.92 -30.88
N ILE A 83 -1.30 -3.51 -29.89
CA ILE A 83 0.16 -3.70 -29.92
C ILE A 83 0.49 -5.20 -29.96
N ARG A 84 -0.18 -6.00 -29.14
CA ARG A 84 0.02 -7.46 -29.07
C ARG A 84 -0.33 -8.19 -30.38
N GLU A 85 -1.32 -7.67 -31.10
CA GLU A 85 -1.81 -8.21 -32.38
C GLU A 85 -1.13 -7.58 -33.61
N SER A 86 -0.26 -6.58 -33.42
CA SER A 86 0.42 -5.88 -34.50
C SER A 86 1.48 -6.74 -35.20
N SER A 87 1.77 -6.42 -36.47
CA SER A 87 2.87 -7.02 -37.22
C SER A 87 4.24 -6.78 -36.57
N ASP A 88 4.35 -5.70 -35.81
CA ASP A 88 5.60 -5.26 -35.20
C ASP A 88 5.86 -5.97 -33.86
N TRP A 89 4.92 -6.80 -33.39
CA TRP A 89 5.05 -7.57 -32.15
C TRP A 89 6.36 -8.35 -32.11
N GLU A 90 6.70 -9.05 -33.19
CA GLU A 90 7.91 -9.88 -33.20
C GLU A 90 9.20 -9.07 -33.16
N ALA A 91 9.17 -7.82 -33.61
CA ALA A 91 10.29 -6.90 -33.57
C ALA A 91 10.49 -6.24 -32.19
N LEU A 92 9.53 -6.35 -31.26
CA LEU A 92 9.67 -5.83 -29.91
C LEU A 92 10.69 -6.65 -29.11
N SER A 93 11.40 -5.98 -28.21
CA SER A 93 12.30 -6.64 -27.25
C SER A 93 11.52 -7.55 -26.30
N ASP A 94 12.17 -8.58 -25.77
CA ASP A 94 11.53 -9.46 -24.76
C ASP A 94 11.03 -8.68 -23.54
N ALA A 95 11.71 -7.59 -23.16
CA ALA A 95 11.26 -6.71 -22.08
C ALA A 95 9.94 -6.03 -22.43
N HIS A 96 9.82 -5.46 -23.64
CA HIS A 96 8.57 -4.85 -24.11
C HIS A 96 7.44 -5.87 -24.24
N LYS A 97 7.74 -7.07 -24.74
CA LYS A 97 6.76 -8.17 -24.82
C LYS A 97 6.23 -8.54 -23.43
N ARG A 98 7.11 -8.66 -22.42
CA ARG A 98 6.72 -8.94 -21.03
C ARG A 98 5.89 -7.84 -20.40
N ILE A 99 6.15 -6.57 -20.72
CA ILE A 99 5.34 -5.45 -20.23
C ILE A 99 3.90 -5.58 -20.76
N VAL A 100 3.75 -5.80 -22.08
CA VAL A 100 2.43 -5.91 -22.75
C VAL A 100 1.66 -7.17 -22.35
N GLU A 101 2.29 -8.34 -22.42
CA GLU A 101 1.67 -9.64 -22.07
C GLU A 101 1.48 -9.79 -20.58
N GLY A 102 2.49 -9.33 -19.85
CA GLY A 102 2.38 -9.19 -18.44
C GLY A 102 2.94 -10.33 -17.58
N SER A 103 4.26 -10.45 -17.57
CA SER A 103 4.97 -11.28 -16.59
C SER A 103 6.06 -10.47 -15.87
N CYS A 104 5.75 -10.14 -14.62
CA CYS A 104 6.64 -9.85 -13.48
C CYS A 104 7.93 -9.08 -13.77
N ASP A 105 7.94 -7.79 -13.40
CA ASP A 105 8.87 -7.34 -12.37
C ASP A 105 8.26 -6.20 -11.53
N LYS A 106 8.70 -6.09 -10.29
CA LYS A 106 8.06 -5.31 -9.21
C LYS A 106 7.72 -3.87 -9.63
N GLY A 107 6.43 -3.54 -9.63
CA GLY A 107 5.93 -2.17 -9.72
C GLY A 107 5.10 -1.83 -10.97
N HIS A 108 4.97 -2.74 -11.94
CA HIS A 108 4.19 -2.47 -13.15
C HIS A 108 3.10 -3.53 -13.39
N PRO A 109 1.84 -3.11 -13.54
CA PRO A 109 0.74 -4.01 -13.85
C PRO A 109 0.93 -4.60 -15.26
N PRO A 110 1.03 -5.93 -15.45
CA PRO A 110 0.84 -6.63 -16.73
C PRO A 110 -0.41 -6.19 -17.49
N GLN A 111 -0.30 -5.32 -18.51
CA GLN A 111 -1.46 -4.51 -18.91
C GLN A 111 -2.67 -5.31 -19.42
N LEU A 112 -2.46 -6.41 -20.17
CA LEU A 112 -3.58 -7.24 -20.63
C LEU A 112 -4.13 -8.14 -19.53
N LYS A 113 -3.25 -8.90 -18.86
CA LYS A 113 -3.65 -9.85 -17.83
C LYS A 113 -4.21 -9.14 -16.60
N GLU A 114 -3.58 -8.06 -16.16
CA GLU A 114 -4.06 -7.30 -15.01
C GLU A 114 -5.28 -6.47 -15.31
N ALA A 115 -5.50 -5.96 -16.53
CA ALA A 115 -6.79 -5.35 -16.85
C ALA A 115 -7.94 -6.36 -16.66
N ILE A 116 -7.73 -7.63 -17.07
CA ILE A 116 -8.70 -8.70 -16.85
C ILE A 116 -8.88 -8.97 -15.34
N LEU A 117 -7.80 -9.07 -14.57
CA LEU A 117 -7.86 -9.28 -13.12
C LEU A 117 -8.49 -8.09 -12.37
N ASN A 118 -8.35 -6.89 -12.91
CA ASN A 118 -9.00 -5.68 -12.42
C ASN A 118 -10.46 -5.57 -12.87
N GLY A 119 -10.95 -6.50 -13.67
CA GLY A 119 -12.37 -6.56 -14.05
C GLY A 119 -12.74 -5.70 -15.26
N VAL A 120 -11.81 -5.40 -16.18
CA VAL A 120 -12.13 -4.70 -17.45
C VAL A 120 -13.21 -5.40 -18.27
N SER A 121 -13.32 -6.72 -18.10
CA SER A 121 -14.27 -7.59 -18.80
C SER A 121 -15.60 -7.80 -18.06
N LEU A 122 -15.77 -7.23 -16.86
CA LEU A 122 -17.00 -7.37 -16.07
C LEU A 122 -18.11 -6.46 -16.61
N GLU A 123 -19.35 -6.91 -16.50
CA GLU A 123 -20.54 -6.10 -16.75
C GLU A 123 -20.74 -5.06 -15.63
N ASP A 124 -21.58 -4.04 -15.88
CA ASP A 124 -21.66 -2.85 -15.03
C ASP A 124 -22.03 -3.15 -13.56
N ASP A 125 -22.95 -4.07 -13.31
CA ASP A 125 -23.38 -4.45 -11.96
C ASP A 125 -22.29 -5.26 -11.21
N GLU A 126 -21.66 -6.20 -11.89
CA GLU A 126 -20.53 -6.97 -11.36
C GLU A 126 -19.32 -6.09 -11.09
N ARG A 127 -19.07 -5.10 -11.95
CA ARG A 127 -17.97 -4.13 -11.83
C ARG A 127 -18.17 -3.19 -10.64
N VAL A 128 -19.39 -2.69 -10.42
CA VAL A 128 -19.71 -1.89 -9.22
C VAL A 128 -19.45 -2.70 -7.95
N ARG A 129 -19.88 -3.97 -7.93
CA ARG A 129 -19.65 -4.86 -6.79
C ARG A 129 -18.15 -5.13 -6.59
N PHE A 130 -17.41 -5.41 -7.66
CA PHE A 130 -15.96 -5.62 -7.60
C PHE A 130 -15.25 -4.39 -7.02
N ASN A 131 -15.58 -3.19 -7.50
CA ASN A 131 -14.98 -1.95 -7.02
C ASN A 131 -15.27 -1.73 -5.53
N LYS A 132 -16.49 -2.05 -5.06
CA LYS A 132 -16.81 -1.97 -3.64
C LYS A 132 -16.00 -2.94 -2.80
N ILE A 133 -15.76 -4.16 -3.30
CA ILE A 133 -14.93 -5.16 -2.61
C ILE A 133 -13.48 -4.68 -2.51
N GLN A 134 -12.91 -4.16 -3.59
CA GLN A 134 -11.54 -3.64 -3.62
C GLN A 134 -11.34 -2.48 -2.63
N GLN A 135 -12.31 -1.57 -2.58
CA GLN A 135 -12.33 -0.47 -1.60
C GLN A 135 -12.32 -0.98 -0.16
N VAL A 136 -13.21 -1.93 0.17
CA VAL A 136 -13.27 -2.51 1.52
C VAL A 136 -12.00 -3.27 1.87
N ALA A 137 -11.46 -4.06 0.94
CA ALA A 137 -10.21 -4.81 1.14
C ALA A 137 -9.03 -3.87 1.42
N ALA A 138 -8.94 -2.74 0.71
CA ALA A 138 -7.89 -1.76 0.90
C ALA A 138 -7.96 -1.07 2.28
N LEU A 139 -9.16 -0.79 2.80
CA LEU A 139 -9.35 -0.27 4.14
C LEU A 139 -8.99 -1.31 5.21
N ILE A 140 -9.49 -2.54 5.07
CA ILE A 140 -9.16 -3.64 5.99
C ILE A 140 -7.65 -3.87 6.07
N HIS A 141 -6.94 -3.78 4.94
CA HIS A 141 -5.49 -3.92 4.92
C HIS A 141 -4.79 -2.83 5.79
N VAL A 142 -5.24 -1.58 5.71
CA VAL A 142 -4.71 -0.48 6.53
C VAL A 142 -4.98 -0.76 8.02
N ASP A 143 -6.22 -1.12 8.36
CA ASP A 143 -6.67 -1.38 9.73
C ASP A 143 -5.92 -2.54 10.38
N VAL A 144 -5.82 -3.68 9.68
CA VAL A 144 -5.13 -4.88 10.19
C VAL A 144 -3.66 -4.58 10.43
N SER A 145 -2.99 -3.85 9.52
CA SER A 145 -1.61 -3.43 9.70
C SER A 145 -1.43 -2.58 10.96
N CYS A 146 -2.36 -1.66 11.24
CA CYS A 146 -2.31 -0.80 12.42
C CYS A 146 -2.61 -1.56 13.71
N LEU A 147 -3.64 -2.43 13.70
CA LEU A 147 -4.00 -3.28 14.84
C LEU A 147 -2.86 -4.21 15.25
N LEU A 148 -2.17 -4.82 14.28
CA LEU A 148 -1.01 -5.67 14.54
C LEU A 148 0.14 -4.89 15.19
N LEU A 149 0.40 -3.66 14.73
CA LEU A 149 1.41 -2.79 15.33
C LEU A 149 1.04 -2.41 16.77
N HIS A 150 -0.22 -2.03 17.02
CA HIS A 150 -0.70 -1.72 18.38
C HIS A 150 -0.62 -2.92 19.31
N LEU A 151 -1.02 -4.11 18.85
CA LEU A 151 -0.93 -5.33 19.64
C LEU A 151 0.53 -5.66 19.96
N PHE A 152 1.41 -5.57 18.96
CA PHE A 152 2.85 -5.78 19.14
C PHE A 152 3.42 -4.82 20.20
N MET A 153 3.10 -3.52 20.10
CA MET A 153 3.53 -2.54 21.09
C MET A 153 2.96 -2.84 22.49
N LYS A 154 1.68 -3.24 22.62
CA LYS A 154 1.12 -3.66 23.92
C LYS A 154 1.84 -4.88 24.49
N LEU A 155 2.18 -5.87 23.65
CA LEU A 155 2.92 -7.06 24.07
C LEU A 155 4.34 -6.75 24.53
N LEU A 156 5.00 -5.76 23.90
CA LEU A 156 6.35 -5.36 24.27
C LEU A 156 6.42 -4.46 25.51
N TYR A 157 5.37 -3.67 25.78
CA TYR A 157 5.40 -2.62 26.81
C TYR A 157 4.54 -2.93 28.04
N ASN A 158 3.67 -3.94 28.01
CA ASN A 158 2.84 -4.30 29.15
C ASN A 158 3.41 -5.55 29.86
N ASP A 159 4.01 -5.32 31.03
CA ASP A 159 4.64 -6.37 31.84
C ASP A 159 3.65 -7.43 32.31
N GLU A 160 2.38 -7.08 32.57
CA GLU A 160 1.36 -8.06 32.97
C GLU A 160 1.04 -9.04 31.84
N VAL A 161 0.91 -8.55 30.61
CA VAL A 161 0.63 -9.38 29.44
C VAL A 161 1.84 -10.26 29.11
N ALA A 162 3.06 -9.71 29.23
CA ALA A 162 4.28 -10.48 29.11
C ALA A 162 4.34 -11.60 30.16
N HIS A 163 3.89 -11.35 31.39
CA HIS A 163 3.86 -12.33 32.48
C HIS A 163 2.83 -13.45 32.24
N VAL A 164 1.65 -13.13 31.69
CA VAL A 164 0.61 -14.13 31.35
C VAL A 164 1.06 -15.06 30.22
N ILE A 165 1.73 -14.53 29.18
CA ILE A 165 2.29 -15.33 28.08
C ILE A 165 3.44 -16.21 28.56
N TYR A 166 4.28 -15.67 29.45
CA TYR A 166 5.37 -16.40 30.08
C TYR A 166 4.90 -17.64 30.84
N HIS A 167 3.77 -17.54 31.54
CA HIS A 167 3.23 -18.64 32.33
C HIS A 167 2.38 -19.65 31.54
N ASN A 168 1.81 -19.26 30.39
CA ASN A 168 0.87 -20.11 29.64
C ASN A 168 1.45 -20.76 28.36
N THR A 169 2.72 -20.52 28.00
CA THR A 169 3.32 -21.08 26.79
C THR A 169 4.57 -21.92 27.08
N HIS A 170 4.74 -23.03 26.36
CA HIS A 170 5.97 -23.86 26.37
C HIS A 170 7.21 -23.11 25.82
N PHE A 171 7.08 -21.83 25.44
CA PHE A 171 8.11 -20.98 24.86
C PHE A 171 8.66 -19.92 25.85
N ALA A 172 8.42 -20.09 27.16
CA ALA A 172 8.84 -19.16 28.20
C ALA A 172 10.33 -18.77 28.10
N SER A 173 11.22 -19.71 27.75
CA SER A 173 12.66 -19.45 27.59
C SER A 173 12.98 -18.55 26.39
N ALA A 174 12.37 -18.78 25.23
CA ALA A 174 12.54 -17.94 24.04
C ALA A 174 11.95 -16.53 24.23
N TRP A 175 10.78 -16.45 24.88
CA TRP A 175 10.15 -15.17 25.25
C TRP A 175 11.01 -14.39 26.25
N SER A 176 11.62 -15.07 27.23
CA SER A 176 12.53 -14.44 28.21
C SER A 176 13.71 -13.74 27.56
N VAL A 177 14.25 -14.31 26.48
CA VAL A 177 15.43 -13.80 25.76
C VAL A 177 15.02 -12.63 24.89
N CYS A 178 13.92 -12.75 24.13
CA CYS A 178 13.36 -11.63 23.35
C CYS A 178 12.96 -10.45 24.24
N HIS A 179 12.25 -10.70 25.34
CA HIS A 179 11.78 -9.65 26.24
C HIS A 179 12.95 -8.92 26.94
N ARG A 180 13.98 -9.65 27.39
CA ARG A 180 15.20 -9.03 27.94
C ARG A 180 15.99 -8.25 26.89
N PHE A 181 16.10 -8.78 25.67
CA PHE A 181 16.76 -8.10 24.56
C PHE A 181 16.03 -6.81 24.18
N ILE A 182 14.70 -6.83 24.12
CA ILE A 182 13.86 -5.66 23.81
C ILE A 182 13.88 -4.64 24.95
N ARG A 183 13.86 -5.07 26.22
CA ARG A 183 14.06 -4.16 27.37
C ARG A 183 15.44 -3.50 27.36
N ARG A 184 16.48 -4.23 26.97
CA ARG A 184 17.85 -3.71 26.86
C ARG A 184 17.97 -2.73 25.69
N LEU A 185 17.42 -3.08 24.54
CA LEU A 185 17.28 -2.17 23.39
C LEU A 185 16.50 -0.91 23.75
N LYS A 186 15.41 -1.02 24.51
CA LYS A 186 14.64 0.12 25.01
C LYS A 186 15.49 1.03 25.90
N HIS A 187 16.30 0.46 26.80
CA HIS A 187 17.17 1.23 27.68
C HIS A 187 18.30 1.94 26.90
N GLU A 188 18.83 1.31 25.86
CA GLU A 188 19.83 1.91 24.98
C GLU A 188 19.21 2.93 24.01
N LEU A 189 18.02 2.66 23.46
CA LEU A 189 17.26 3.61 22.62
C LEU A 189 16.78 4.82 23.42
N PHE A 190 16.35 4.66 24.68
CA PHE A 190 16.05 5.80 25.56
C PHE A 190 17.28 6.66 25.83
N ALA A 191 18.44 6.03 26.10
CA ALA A 191 19.70 6.74 26.30
C ALA A 191 20.18 7.47 25.02
N ILE A 192 19.80 6.99 23.84
CA ILE A 192 20.09 7.64 22.55
C ILE A 192 19.07 8.76 22.26
N CYS A 193 17.80 8.59 22.63
CA CYS A 193 16.73 9.55 22.38
C CYS A 193 16.66 10.73 23.37
N ASP A 194 17.30 10.65 24.54
CA ASP A 194 17.47 11.78 25.48
C ASP A 194 18.22 12.99 24.86
N LEU A 195 18.78 12.84 23.66
CA LEU A 195 19.38 13.94 22.89
C LEU A 195 18.39 14.72 22.01
N ARG A 196 17.12 14.30 21.89
CA ARG A 196 16.06 15.02 21.14
C ARG A 196 14.67 14.73 21.74
N CYS A 197 14.44 15.21 22.96
CA CYS A 197 13.11 15.26 23.58
C CYS A 197 12.23 16.29 22.87
N ASP A 198 11.05 15.82 22.42
CA ASP A 198 9.81 16.59 22.17
C ASP A 198 8.66 15.62 21.79
N VAL A 199 8.96 14.38 21.36
CA VAL A 199 7.95 13.42 20.88
C VAL A 199 7.35 12.52 21.98
N PHE A 200 7.89 12.54 23.21
CA PHE A 200 7.47 11.62 24.28
C PHE A 200 6.52 12.21 25.33
N GLU A 201 6.35 13.53 25.41
CA GLU A 201 5.44 14.14 26.41
C GLU A 201 3.96 13.80 26.15
N THR A 202 3.55 13.65 24.89
CA THR A 202 2.19 13.22 24.52
C THR A 202 1.85 11.78 24.92
N PHE A 203 2.83 10.95 25.28
CA PHE A 203 2.60 9.59 25.79
C PHE A 203 2.55 9.51 27.33
N SER A 204 2.92 10.58 28.03
CA SER A 204 2.86 10.67 29.50
C SER A 204 1.50 11.16 30.00
N GLU A 205 0.80 12.01 29.25
CA GLU A 205 -0.47 12.63 29.69
C GLU A 205 -1.63 11.62 29.82
N ASN A 206 -1.53 10.43 29.22
CA ASN A 206 -2.56 9.39 29.33
C ASN A 206 -2.38 8.44 30.53
N ARG A 207 -1.47 8.73 31.48
CA ARG A 207 -1.32 7.94 32.71
C ARG A 207 -2.07 8.49 33.93
N ASP A 208 -2.50 9.75 33.90
CA ASP A 208 -3.13 10.40 35.05
C ASP A 208 -4.55 10.87 34.68
N GLY A 209 -5.52 9.96 34.71
CA GLY A 209 -6.89 10.29 34.29
C GLY A 209 -7.95 9.29 34.73
N ASN A 210 -8.01 9.04 36.04
CA ASN A 210 -9.12 8.38 36.70
C ASN A 210 -10.42 9.18 36.46
N GLY A 211 -11.46 8.59 35.86
CA GLY A 211 -12.78 9.23 35.76
C GLY A 211 -13.81 8.43 34.96
N CYS A 212 -14.83 7.91 35.65
CA CYS A 212 -16.13 7.49 35.11
C CYS A 212 -16.66 8.50 34.06
N VAL A 213 -17.35 8.09 33.00
CA VAL A 213 -18.64 7.36 32.91
C VAL A 213 -18.69 6.51 31.65
#